data_AF-A0A9D6YHH8-F1
#
_entry.id   AF-A0A9D6YHH8-F1
#
_cell.length_a   1.000
_cell.length_b   1.000
_cell.length_c   1.000
_cell.angle_alpha   90.00
_cell.angle_beta   90.00
_cell.angle_gamma   90.00
#
_symmetry.space_group_name_H-M   'P 1'
#
loop_
_entity.id
_entity.type
_entity.pdbx_description
1 polymer ?
#
loop_
_entity_poly.entity_id
_entity_poly.type
_entity_poly.pdbx_seq_one_letter_code
_entity_poly.pdbx_strand_id
1 'polypeptide(L)'
;MSTRRRIGLSALVILALAGAAETRDRADPPTPKATGPQEVEVMAVLIDQRTQQPTVLLQGKRDKRRLAMAIGHAEATGIAFPLNGVTPPRPLTHDLFLTLFGRLKVTLTRAVITDLRDDIYYATVYLTSGSAELTLDARPSDAIALAIRAKVPVLVEDRVFDKGGSPAPSRQQI
;
A
#
# COMPACT_ATOMS: atom_id res chain seq x y z
N MET A 1 -20.08 70.76 -15.20
CA MET A 1 -20.34 71.46 -16.49
C MET A 1 -19.05 71.41 -17.31
N SER A 2 -18.98 71.17 -18.62
CA SER A 2 -20.01 70.82 -19.63
C SER A 2 -19.39 70.21 -20.92
N THR A 3 -20.15 69.37 -21.67
CA THR A 3 -20.29 69.27 -23.17
C THR A 3 -19.20 69.91 -24.07
N ARG A 4 -18.54 69.33 -25.10
CA ARG A 4 -18.47 68.03 -25.87
C ARG A 4 -17.03 67.96 -26.51
N ARG A 5 -16.41 66.89 -27.07
CA ARG A 5 -16.73 65.60 -27.74
C ARG A 5 -16.90 65.64 -29.28
N ARG A 6 -16.24 64.70 -30.01
CA ARG A 6 -15.92 64.64 -31.50
C ARG A 6 -14.77 65.60 -31.90
N ILE A 7 -13.90 65.36 -32.90
CA ILE A 7 -13.46 64.17 -33.74
C ILE A 7 -12.05 64.52 -34.32
N GLY A 8 -11.21 63.70 -34.97
CA GLY A 8 -11.22 62.28 -35.39
C GLY A 8 -10.22 62.00 -36.55
N LEU A 9 -9.92 60.72 -36.85
CA LEU A 9 -8.91 60.20 -37.84
C LEU A 9 -7.43 60.53 -37.49
N SER A 10 -6.42 59.72 -37.85
CA SER A 10 -6.37 58.52 -38.73
C SER A 10 -5.72 57.30 -38.07
N ALA A 11 -5.83 56.13 -38.69
CA ALA A 11 -5.31 54.86 -38.18
C ALA A 11 -3.84 54.59 -38.56
N LEU A 12 -3.14 53.82 -37.72
CA LEU A 12 -2.00 53.00 -38.13
C LEU A 12 -2.04 51.67 -37.36
N VAL A 13 -2.08 50.55 -38.09
CA VAL A 13 -2.00 49.21 -37.50
C VAL A 13 -0.55 48.75 -37.55
N ILE A 14 0.06 48.50 -36.39
CA ILE A 14 1.36 47.85 -36.28
C ILE A 14 1.15 46.48 -35.66
N LEU A 15 1.26 45.44 -36.49
CA LEU A 15 1.16 44.04 -36.08
C LEU A 15 2.54 43.55 -35.59
N ALA A 16 2.82 43.74 -34.30
CA ALA A 16 4.01 43.19 -33.67
C ALA A 16 3.79 41.71 -33.29
N LEU A 17 4.75 40.84 -33.61
CA LEU A 17 4.65 39.40 -33.38
C LEU A 17 4.70 39.05 -31.89
N ALA A 18 4.00 37.98 -31.51
CA ALA A 18 4.03 37.45 -30.16
C ALA A 18 5.41 36.82 -29.84
N GLY A 19 6.17 37.45 -28.95
CA GLY A 19 7.27 36.78 -28.25
C GLY A 19 6.69 35.86 -27.18
N ALA A 20 6.83 34.55 -27.36
CA ALA A 20 6.36 33.57 -26.38
C ALA A 20 7.17 33.68 -25.08
N ALA A 21 6.48 33.71 -23.93
CA ALA A 21 7.14 33.62 -22.64
C ALA A 21 7.63 32.18 -22.42
N GLU A 22 8.95 31.97 -22.34
CA GLU A 22 9.50 30.71 -21.88
C GLU A 22 9.19 30.51 -20.39
N THR A 23 8.07 29.88 -20.09
CA THR A 23 7.83 29.25 -18.79
C THR A 23 8.88 28.16 -18.60
N ARG A 24 10.01 28.53 -17.97
CA ARG A 24 11.03 27.59 -17.52
C ARG A 24 10.36 26.56 -16.62
N ASP A 25 10.28 25.34 -17.13
CA ASP A 25 9.74 24.19 -16.40
C ASP A 25 10.67 23.83 -15.24
N ARG A 26 10.47 24.52 -14.12
CA ARG A 26 11.01 24.11 -12.82
C ARG A 26 10.18 22.93 -12.34
N ALA A 27 10.53 21.75 -12.83
CA ALA A 27 10.21 20.52 -12.12
C ALA A 27 10.66 20.68 -10.65
N ASP A 28 9.71 20.53 -9.72
CA ASP A 28 10.02 20.59 -8.30
C ASP A 28 11.09 19.55 -7.95
N PRO A 29 12.03 19.86 -7.03
CA PRO A 29 13.03 18.89 -6.60
C PRO A 29 12.28 17.65 -6.05
N PRO A 30 12.63 16.42 -6.50
CA PRO A 30 11.85 15.25 -6.19
C PRO A 30 11.75 15.06 -4.67
N THR A 31 10.53 15.15 -4.14
CA THR A 31 10.25 15.03 -2.71
C THR A 31 10.95 13.78 -2.17
N PRO A 32 11.81 13.88 -1.14
CA PRO A 32 12.59 12.74 -0.68
C PRO A 32 11.67 11.55 -0.39
N LYS A 33 11.87 10.44 -1.12
CA LYS A 33 11.21 9.15 -0.83
C LYS A 33 11.48 8.85 0.65
N ALA A 34 10.46 8.95 1.49
CA ALA A 34 10.61 8.93 2.94
C ALA A 34 11.03 7.52 3.40
N THR A 35 12.34 7.30 3.52
CA THR A 35 12.95 5.97 3.67
C THR A 35 12.49 5.24 4.93
N GLY A 36 11.64 4.22 4.77
CA GLY A 36 11.28 3.31 5.86
C GLY A 36 9.99 2.54 5.59
N PRO A 37 9.60 1.62 6.50
CA PRO A 37 8.40 0.83 6.35
C PRO A 37 7.15 1.72 6.46
N GLN A 38 6.26 1.62 5.47
CA GLN A 38 4.99 2.33 5.45
C GLN A 38 3.82 1.38 5.72
N GLU A 39 2.79 1.87 6.42
CA GLU A 39 1.57 1.08 6.62
C GLU A 39 0.86 0.84 5.29
N VAL A 40 0.34 -0.39 5.11
CA VAL A 40 -0.45 -0.80 3.95
C VAL A 40 -1.89 -1.11 4.34
N GLU A 41 -2.78 -0.97 3.38
CA GLU A 41 -4.13 -1.52 3.42
C GLU A 41 -4.16 -2.86 2.68
N VAL A 42 -4.76 -3.89 3.28
CA VAL A 42 -4.96 -5.19 2.65
C VAL A 42 -6.24 -5.08 1.81
N MET A 43 -6.09 -4.95 0.50
CA MET A 43 -7.18 -4.55 -0.40
C MET A 43 -8.11 -5.71 -0.74
N ALA A 44 -7.54 -6.88 -1.04
CA ALA A 44 -8.27 -8.07 -1.46
C ALA A 44 -7.38 -9.32 -1.36
N VAL A 45 -8.03 -10.48 -1.32
CA VAL A 45 -7.47 -11.74 -1.81
C VAL A 45 -8.17 -12.06 -3.12
N LEU A 46 -7.40 -12.18 -4.20
CA LEU A 46 -7.86 -12.44 -5.56
C LEU A 46 -7.52 -13.88 -5.96
N ILE A 47 -8.27 -14.47 -6.88
CA ILE A 47 -7.98 -15.77 -7.50
C ILE A 47 -7.96 -15.57 -9.01
N ASP A 48 -6.81 -15.82 -9.64
CA ASP A 48 -6.68 -15.83 -11.10
C ASP A 48 -7.53 -16.97 -11.68
N GLN A 49 -8.50 -16.67 -12.54
CA GLN A 49 -9.50 -17.64 -12.98
C GLN A 49 -8.92 -18.78 -13.85
N ARG A 50 -7.78 -18.55 -14.51
CA ARG A 50 -7.15 -19.49 -15.45
C ARG A 50 -6.21 -20.48 -14.76
N THR A 51 -5.49 -20.01 -13.74
CA THR A 51 -4.48 -20.77 -12.98
C THR A 51 -4.99 -21.22 -11.61
N GLN A 52 -6.11 -20.66 -11.16
CA GLN A 52 -6.63 -20.78 -9.79
C GLN A 52 -5.63 -20.34 -8.71
N GLN A 53 -4.61 -19.54 -9.06
CA GLN A 53 -3.58 -19.08 -8.13
C GLN A 53 -4.11 -17.94 -7.25
N PRO A 54 -4.16 -18.10 -5.90
CA PRO A 54 -4.53 -17.01 -5.02
C PRO A 54 -3.42 -15.97 -4.90
N THR A 55 -3.80 -14.70 -4.78
CA THR A 55 -2.90 -13.54 -4.67
C THR A 55 -3.47 -12.54 -3.66
N VAL A 56 -2.67 -12.09 -2.69
CA VAL A 56 -3.04 -10.96 -1.82
C VAL A 56 -2.58 -9.65 -2.44
N LEU A 57 -3.48 -8.66 -2.48
CA LEU A 57 -3.21 -7.31 -2.98
C LEU A 57 -3.10 -6.33 -1.80
N LEU A 58 -1.99 -5.61 -1.74
CA LEU A 58 -1.70 -4.58 -0.74
C LEU A 58 -1.58 -3.20 -1.41
N GLN A 59 -1.95 -2.13 -0.71
CA GLN A 59 -1.68 -0.75 -1.13
C GLN A 59 -1.04 0.08 -0.01
N GLY A 60 0.10 0.73 -0.30
CA GLY A 60 0.74 1.69 0.60
C GLY A 60 -0.17 2.86 0.93
N LYS A 61 -0.45 3.10 2.21
CA LYS A 61 -1.35 4.20 2.62
C LYS A 61 -0.78 5.57 2.26
N ARG A 62 0.56 5.70 2.28
CA ARG A 62 1.33 6.94 2.08
C ARG A 62 1.46 7.34 0.61
N ASP A 63 1.86 6.42 -0.27
CA ASP A 63 2.18 6.71 -1.68
C ASP A 63 1.25 6.03 -2.71
N LYS A 64 0.28 5.24 -2.24
CA LYS A 64 -0.68 4.45 -3.03
C LYS A 64 -0.05 3.41 -3.97
N ARG A 65 1.26 3.11 -3.85
CA ARG A 65 1.90 2.00 -4.56
C ARG A 65 1.24 0.67 -4.16
N ARG A 66 1.23 -0.28 -5.08
CA ARG A 66 0.61 -1.60 -4.88
C ARG A 66 1.66 -2.68 -4.86
N LEU A 67 1.42 -3.71 -4.06
CA LEU A 67 2.20 -4.94 -4.03
C LEU A 67 1.23 -6.11 -4.16
N ALA A 68 1.54 -7.07 -5.03
CA ALA A 68 0.77 -8.28 -5.23
C ALA A 68 1.67 -9.49 -4.93
N MET A 69 1.24 -10.38 -4.04
CA MET A 69 2.00 -11.57 -3.65
C MET A 69 1.14 -12.82 -3.84
N ALA A 70 1.65 -13.78 -4.61
CA ALA A 70 1.03 -15.10 -4.73
C ALA A 70 1.11 -15.85 -3.39
N ILE A 71 0.03 -16.52 -3.00
CA ILE A 71 -0.10 -17.26 -1.74
C ILE A 71 -0.85 -18.58 -1.97
N GLY A 72 -0.67 -19.57 -1.08
CA GLY A 72 -1.42 -20.81 -1.14
C GLY A 72 -2.90 -20.65 -0.78
N HIS A 73 -3.71 -21.67 -1.07
CA HIS A 73 -5.16 -21.67 -0.80
C HIS A 73 -5.49 -21.63 0.71
N ALA A 74 -4.64 -22.24 1.55
CA ALA A 74 -4.80 -22.20 3.01
C ALA A 74 -4.52 -20.79 3.56
N GLU A 75 -3.44 -20.16 3.08
CA GLU A 75 -3.07 -18.77 3.37
C GLU A 75 -4.15 -17.79 2.90
N ALA A 76 -4.68 -18.00 1.69
CA ALA A 76 -5.77 -17.22 1.11
C ALA A 76 -7.01 -17.25 2.01
N THR A 77 -7.40 -18.42 2.51
CA THR A 77 -8.49 -18.58 3.47
C THR A 77 -8.17 -17.89 4.79
N GLY A 78 -6.93 -18.05 5.27
CA GLY A 78 -6.42 -17.42 6.50
C GLY A 78 -6.51 -15.89 6.49
N ILE A 79 -6.31 -15.24 5.34
CA ILE A 79 -6.42 -13.79 5.16
C ILE A 79 -7.86 -13.36 4.82
N ALA A 80 -8.52 -14.07 3.90
CA ALA A 80 -9.81 -13.63 3.34
C ALA A 80 -10.95 -13.66 4.37
N PHE A 81 -10.97 -14.62 5.30
CA PHE A 81 -12.02 -14.69 6.33
C PHE A 81 -12.04 -13.45 7.23
N PRO A 82 -10.97 -13.09 7.98
CA PRO A 82 -10.99 -11.90 8.83
C PRO A 82 -11.08 -10.59 8.02
N LEU A 83 -10.54 -10.54 6.79
CA LEU A 83 -10.65 -9.38 5.92
C LEU A 83 -12.12 -9.06 5.56
N ASN A 84 -12.94 -10.09 5.32
CA ASN A 84 -14.37 -9.96 5.02
C ASN A 84 -15.26 -10.05 6.29
N GLY A 85 -14.69 -10.02 7.49
CA GLY A 85 -15.42 -10.14 8.76
C GLY A 85 -16.07 -11.52 9.02
N VAL A 86 -15.72 -12.55 8.24
CA VAL A 86 -16.29 -13.90 8.35
C VAL A 86 -15.74 -14.58 9.60
N THR A 87 -16.63 -14.93 10.52
CA THR A 87 -16.30 -15.69 11.74
C THR A 87 -16.55 -17.19 11.50
N PRO A 88 -15.52 -18.05 11.52
CA PRO A 88 -15.68 -19.49 11.35
C PRO A 88 -16.28 -20.16 12.62
N PRO A 89 -16.95 -21.33 12.50
CA PRO A 89 -17.59 -22.02 13.62
C PRO A 89 -16.61 -22.60 14.65
N ARG A 90 -15.31 -22.66 14.31
CA ARG A 90 -14.20 -23.03 15.19
C ARG A 90 -13.02 -22.07 14.93
N PRO A 91 -12.22 -21.71 15.96
CA PRO A 91 -11.00 -20.94 15.77
C PRO A 91 -10.05 -21.62 14.77
N LEU A 92 -9.47 -20.86 13.84
CA LEU A 92 -8.43 -21.33 12.93
C LEU A 92 -7.05 -21.16 13.56
N THR A 93 -6.00 -21.58 12.85
CA THR A 93 -4.60 -21.56 13.33
C THR A 93 -4.19 -20.18 13.87
N HIS A 94 -4.47 -19.10 13.14
CA HIS A 94 -4.11 -17.74 13.58
C HIS A 94 -4.93 -17.27 14.79
N ASP A 95 -6.18 -17.71 14.93
CA ASP A 95 -7.03 -17.44 16.11
C ASP A 95 -6.52 -18.18 17.36
N LEU A 96 -6.01 -19.40 17.18
CA LEU A 96 -5.32 -20.17 18.22
C LEU A 96 -4.01 -19.49 18.65
N PHE A 97 -3.21 -18.97 17.71
CA PHE A 97 -1.99 -18.23 18.03
C PHE A 97 -2.26 -16.93 18.81
N LEU A 98 -3.27 -16.15 18.43
CA LEU A 98 -3.65 -14.95 19.19
C LEU A 98 -4.21 -15.29 20.58
N THR A 99 -4.94 -16.40 20.70
CA THR A 99 -5.37 -16.94 22.00
C THR A 99 -4.16 -17.32 22.87
N LEU A 100 -3.16 -17.98 22.29
CA LEU A 100 -1.92 -18.37 22.98
C LEU A 100 -1.13 -17.13 23.44
N PHE A 101 -0.93 -16.14 22.58
CA PHE A 101 -0.27 -14.87 22.94
C PHE A 101 -0.99 -14.20 24.12
N GLY A 102 -2.32 -14.09 24.07
CA GLY A 102 -3.12 -13.53 25.18
C GLY A 102 -2.96 -14.31 26.49
N ARG A 103 -2.92 -15.65 26.46
CA ARG A 103 -2.67 -16.49 27.64
C ARG A 103 -1.26 -16.31 28.22
N LEU A 104 -0.27 -16.05 27.37
CA LEU A 104 1.13 -15.81 27.76
C LEU A 104 1.43 -14.33 28.12
N LYS A 105 0.43 -13.44 28.11
CA LYS A 105 0.60 -11.98 28.29
C LYS A 105 1.58 -11.39 27.27
N VAL A 106 1.47 -11.85 26.03
CA VAL A 106 2.17 -11.34 24.85
C VAL A 106 1.17 -10.61 23.97
N THR A 107 1.53 -9.43 23.49
CA THR A 107 0.68 -8.60 22.61
C THR A 107 1.36 -8.45 21.26
N LEU A 108 0.64 -8.77 20.19
CA LEU A 108 1.05 -8.43 18.82
C LEU A 108 0.88 -6.92 18.61
N THR A 109 1.90 -6.24 18.10
CA THR A 109 1.91 -4.77 17.90
C THR A 109 1.91 -4.33 16.45
N ARG A 110 2.57 -5.08 15.55
CA ARG A 110 2.64 -4.82 14.11
C ARG A 110 3.18 -6.04 13.36
N ALA A 111 2.83 -6.16 12.09
CA ALA A 111 3.51 -7.02 11.12
C ALA A 111 4.27 -6.14 10.12
N VAL A 112 5.48 -6.52 9.73
CA VAL A 112 6.27 -5.82 8.70
C VAL A 112 6.70 -6.82 7.63
N ILE A 113 6.44 -6.55 6.36
CA ILE A 113 7.05 -7.28 5.24
C ILE A 113 8.40 -6.62 4.98
N THR A 114 9.48 -7.33 5.29
CA THR A 114 10.80 -6.75 5.53
C THR A 114 11.73 -6.82 4.32
N ASP A 115 11.64 -7.86 3.49
CA ASP A 115 12.52 -8.02 2.32
C ASP A 115 11.93 -8.93 1.24
N LEU A 116 12.54 -8.91 0.06
CA LEU A 116 12.33 -9.83 -1.05
C LEU A 116 13.71 -10.30 -1.55
N ARG A 117 13.96 -11.60 -1.57
CA ARG A 117 15.23 -12.22 -2.01
C ARG A 117 14.89 -13.50 -2.76
N ASP A 118 15.48 -13.70 -3.94
CA ASP A 118 15.32 -14.93 -4.72
C ASP A 118 13.83 -15.32 -4.91
N ASP A 119 13.01 -14.31 -5.24
CA ASP A 119 11.53 -14.32 -5.32
C ASP A 119 10.75 -14.74 -4.05
N ILE A 120 11.44 -14.93 -2.93
CA ILE A 120 10.86 -15.20 -1.60
C ILE A 120 10.71 -13.90 -0.81
N TYR A 121 9.47 -13.61 -0.40
CA TYR A 121 9.14 -12.50 0.49
C TYR A 121 9.28 -12.91 1.97
N TYR A 122 9.89 -12.04 2.77
CA TYR A 122 10.11 -12.21 4.21
C TYR A 122 9.27 -11.23 5.02
N ALA A 123 8.81 -11.63 6.21
CA ALA A 123 8.11 -10.77 7.13
C ALA A 123 8.57 -10.99 8.59
N THR A 124 8.32 -9.99 9.43
CA THR A 124 8.63 -10.03 10.86
C THR A 124 7.41 -9.59 11.65
N VAL A 125 7.04 -10.41 12.63
CA VAL A 125 5.93 -10.21 13.55
C VAL A 125 6.50 -9.64 14.85
N TYR A 126 6.10 -8.41 15.19
CA TYR A 126 6.61 -7.69 16.36
C TYR A 126 5.64 -7.80 17.53
N LEU A 127 6.13 -8.37 18.62
CA LEU A 127 5.39 -8.68 19.84
C LEU A 127 5.97 -7.88 21.01
N THR A 128 5.17 -7.65 22.05
CA THR A 128 5.63 -7.13 23.34
C THR A 128 5.21 -8.03 24.48
N SER A 129 6.07 -8.20 25.48
CA SER A 129 5.72 -8.84 26.76
C SER A 129 6.33 -8.04 27.91
N GLY A 130 5.49 -7.40 28.72
CA GLY A 130 5.92 -6.38 29.67
C GLY A 130 6.61 -5.22 28.94
N SER A 131 7.87 -4.95 29.30
CA SER A 131 8.73 -3.94 28.66
C SER A 131 9.62 -4.48 27.52
N ALA A 132 9.62 -5.79 27.26
CA ALA A 132 10.45 -6.39 26.21
C ALA A 132 9.70 -6.40 24.86
N GLU A 133 10.36 -5.90 23.80
CA GLU A 133 9.98 -6.20 22.42
C GLU A 133 10.59 -7.54 22.00
N LEU A 134 9.83 -8.34 21.26
CA LEU A 134 10.21 -9.65 20.74
C LEU A 134 9.84 -9.72 19.25
N THR A 135 10.72 -10.31 18.44
CA THR A 135 10.50 -10.46 16.99
C THR A 135 10.44 -11.92 16.60
N LEU A 136 9.43 -12.31 15.82
CA LEU A 136 9.38 -13.62 15.16
C LEU A 136 9.53 -13.43 13.65
N ASP A 137 10.40 -14.24 13.02
CA ASP A 137 10.41 -14.40 11.57
C ASP A 137 9.13 -15.11 11.11
N ALA A 138 8.60 -14.71 9.95
CA ALA A 138 7.32 -15.19 9.46
C ALA A 138 7.18 -15.09 7.94
N ARG A 139 6.34 -15.96 7.37
CA ARG A 139 5.83 -15.75 6.01
C ARG A 139 4.88 -14.54 6.01
N PRO A 140 4.89 -13.67 4.97
CA PRO A 140 3.99 -12.53 4.88
C PRO A 140 2.51 -12.90 5.02
N SER A 141 2.11 -14.06 4.51
CA SER A 141 0.75 -14.59 4.62
C SER A 141 0.28 -14.74 6.07
N ASP A 142 1.12 -15.34 6.92
CA ASP A 142 0.80 -15.56 8.34
C ASP A 142 0.88 -14.26 9.14
N ALA A 143 1.85 -13.40 8.82
CA ALA A 143 1.98 -12.08 9.42
C ALA A 143 0.75 -11.19 9.15
N ILE A 144 0.25 -11.18 7.91
CA ILE A 144 -1.00 -10.50 7.53
C ILE A 144 -2.21 -11.13 8.24
N ALA A 145 -2.34 -12.46 8.21
CA ALA A 145 -3.48 -13.18 8.81
C ALA A 145 -3.59 -13.01 10.33
N LEU A 146 -2.47 -12.83 11.03
CA LEU A 146 -2.42 -12.42 12.44
C LEU A 146 -2.76 -10.94 12.63
N ALA A 147 -2.17 -10.05 11.82
CA ALA A 147 -2.33 -8.61 11.98
C ALA A 147 -3.77 -8.12 11.78
N ILE A 148 -4.48 -8.61 10.75
CA ILE A 148 -5.89 -8.26 10.51
C ILE A 148 -6.76 -8.67 11.70
N ARG A 149 -6.59 -9.89 12.21
CA ARG A 149 -7.35 -10.40 13.38
C ARG A 149 -7.08 -9.61 14.65
N ALA A 150 -5.81 -9.29 14.92
CA ALA A 150 -5.40 -8.49 16.07
C ALA A 150 -5.72 -6.98 15.90
N LYS A 151 -6.16 -6.56 14.70
CA LYS A 151 -6.42 -5.17 14.32
C LYS A 151 -5.20 -4.25 14.50
N VAL A 152 -4.03 -4.75 14.14
CA VAL A 152 -2.76 -3.99 14.18
C VAL A 152 -2.26 -3.65 12.78
N PRO A 153 -1.38 -2.64 12.64
CA PRO A 153 -0.78 -2.28 11.36
C PRO A 153 -0.04 -3.44 10.68
N VAL A 154 -0.27 -3.58 9.37
CA VAL A 154 0.65 -4.24 8.45
C VAL A 154 1.48 -3.14 7.79
N LEU A 155 2.80 -3.28 7.80
CA LEU A 155 3.73 -2.39 7.11
C LEU A 155 4.51 -3.14 6.03
N VAL A 156 5.01 -2.41 5.05
CA VAL A 156 5.88 -2.91 3.99
C VAL A 156 7.07 -1.96 3.84
N GLU A 157 8.28 -2.52 3.88
CA GLU A 157 9.52 -1.78 3.61
C GLU A 157 9.55 -1.23 2.18
N ASP A 158 10.00 0.00 1.98
CA ASP A 158 10.01 0.63 0.64
C ASP A 158 10.80 -0.18 -0.41
N ARG A 159 11.87 -0.86 0.02
CA ARG A 159 12.65 -1.78 -0.83
C ARG A 159 11.85 -2.98 -1.34
N VAL A 160 10.79 -3.39 -0.64
CA VAL A 160 9.92 -4.49 -1.07
C VAL A 160 8.97 -4.02 -2.17
N PHE A 161 8.47 -2.78 -2.11
CA PHE A 161 7.76 -2.17 -3.24
C PHE A 161 8.69 -1.91 -4.44
N ASP A 162 9.93 -1.46 -4.20
CA ASP A 162 10.89 -1.17 -5.28
C ASP A 162 11.40 -2.46 -5.96
N LYS A 163 11.48 -3.60 -5.26
CA LYS A 163 11.81 -4.92 -5.84
C LYS A 163 10.60 -5.66 -6.41
N GLY A 164 9.50 -5.75 -5.66
CA GLY A 164 8.31 -6.55 -5.97
C GLY A 164 7.31 -5.89 -6.92
N GLY A 165 7.74 -4.85 -7.64
CA GLY A 165 6.92 -3.94 -8.45
C GLY A 165 6.38 -4.52 -9.76
N SER A 166 5.91 -5.77 -9.77
CA SER A 166 5.11 -6.29 -10.89
C SER A 166 3.78 -5.53 -10.98
N PRO A 167 3.29 -5.18 -12.19
CA PRO A 167 2.01 -4.49 -12.34
C PRO A 167 0.88 -5.35 -11.81
N ALA A 168 0.08 -4.82 -10.88
CA ALA A 168 -1.09 -5.50 -10.36
C ALA A 168 -2.05 -5.84 -11.53
N PRO A 169 -2.64 -7.06 -11.56
CA PRO A 169 -3.43 -7.52 -12.70
C PRO A 169 -4.54 -6.53 -13.04
N SER A 170 -4.62 -6.17 -14.32
CA SER A 170 -5.57 -5.18 -14.83
C SER A 170 -7.00 -5.65 -14.61
N ARG A 171 -7.89 -4.74 -14.19
CA ARG A 171 -9.33 -4.99 -13.94
C ARG A 171 -10.12 -5.51 -15.15
N GLN A 172 -9.49 -5.58 -16.32
CA GLN A 172 -10.02 -6.14 -17.58
C GLN A 172 -9.71 -7.64 -17.75
N GLN A 173 -9.13 -8.30 -16.73
CA GLN A 173 -8.96 -9.76 -16.65
C GLN A 173 -9.82 -10.37 -15.53
N ILE A 174 -10.98 -9.76 -15.27
CA ILE A 174 -12.01 -10.16 -14.30
C ILE A 174 -13.36 -10.15 -15.03
#